data_AF-A0A1X0ZZD9-F1
#
_entry.id   AF-A0A1X0ZZD9-F1
#
_cell.length_a   1.000
_cell.length_b   1.000
_cell.length_c   1.000
_cell.angle_alpha   90.00
_cell.angle_beta   90.00
_cell.angle_gamma   90.00
#
_symmetry.space_group_name_H-M   'P 1'
#
loop_
_entity.id
_entity.type
_entity.pdbx_description
1 polymer ?
#
loop_
_entity_poly.entity_id
_entity_poly.type
_entity_poly.pdbx_seq_one_letter_code
_entity_poly.pdbx_strand_id
1 'polypeptide(L)'
;MTTLITCVNELKARPQYRESLDFGENSGRELLDILGEYSFPDTKIIQCGIQGCRTPHMHGYLVLTTDGLETNVGNVCGKKHLGENFNVKRAGFQREQSKLRNLYVISELKKKVSLIRPLLDELLSRSTYIVKLKMMLNQESSELVKHITERAKLAKPVVERAVPMTISEAKRQYSLEVDADENGNAERFERWFARRAPKKVVRAATLKGLLFWRFDLHQVFRQDVLNFVSALDKFGDEDLAMLTAPQQRKFAKWGQSLDRKISDVTDIVRAGEEFFTLENVDSLRHLEPDLDNNSRYKVRIALDKLKSAIKPVRTSLDYSSGS
;
A
#
# COMPACT_ATOMS: atom_id res chain seq x y z
N MET A 1 -33.48 1.32 -11.51
CA MET A 1 -32.62 0.74 -12.56
C MET A 1 -32.04 1.90 -13.34
N THR A 2 -30.74 2.12 -13.24
CA THR A 2 -30.07 3.25 -13.92
C THR A 2 -29.39 2.70 -15.16
N THR A 3 -29.89 3.09 -16.32
CA THR A 3 -29.58 2.43 -17.59
C THR A 3 -28.49 3.21 -18.33
N LEU A 4 -27.31 2.62 -18.47
CA LEU A 4 -26.35 3.06 -19.47
C LEU A 4 -26.90 2.62 -20.83
N ILE A 5 -27.24 3.58 -21.68
CA ILE A 5 -27.77 3.31 -23.01
C ILE A 5 -26.59 3.20 -23.98
N THR A 6 -26.39 2.01 -24.54
CA THR A 6 -25.21 1.71 -25.39
C THR A 6 -25.54 1.64 -26.88
N CYS A 7 -26.83 1.73 -27.23
CA CYS A 7 -27.31 1.66 -28.60
C CYS A 7 -28.25 2.82 -28.95
N VAL A 8 -28.01 3.47 -30.09
CA VAL A 8 -28.87 4.55 -30.61
C VAL A 8 -30.29 4.06 -30.87
N ASN A 9 -30.46 2.83 -31.38
CA ASN A 9 -31.79 2.29 -31.67
C ASN A 9 -32.60 2.06 -30.40
N GLU A 10 -31.95 1.63 -29.31
CA GLU A 10 -32.59 1.50 -28.00
C GLU A 10 -33.08 2.86 -27.50
N LEU A 11 -32.26 3.89 -27.66
CA LEU A 11 -32.61 5.26 -27.29
C LEU A 11 -33.81 5.77 -28.09
N LYS A 12 -33.81 5.56 -29.41
CA LYS A 12 -34.89 6.01 -30.31
C LYS A 12 -36.19 5.21 -30.18
N ALA A 13 -36.11 3.95 -29.75
CA ALA A 13 -37.27 3.09 -29.58
C ALA A 13 -38.13 3.45 -28.35
N ARG A 14 -37.67 4.37 -27.49
CA ARG A 14 -38.40 4.77 -26.30
C ARG A 14 -39.67 5.54 -26.68
N PRO A 15 -40.85 5.21 -26.13
CA PRO A 15 -42.14 5.78 -26.57
C PRO A 15 -42.21 7.32 -26.51
N GLN A 16 -41.60 7.91 -25.48
CA GLN A 16 -41.62 9.36 -25.26
C GLN A 16 -40.43 10.08 -25.90
N TYR A 17 -39.52 9.35 -26.54
CA TYR A 17 -38.35 9.96 -27.16
C TYR A 17 -38.73 10.77 -28.39
N ARG A 18 -38.14 11.96 -28.49
CA ARG A 18 -38.24 12.86 -29.64
C ARG A 18 -36.83 13.25 -30.05
N GLU A 19 -36.56 13.13 -31.35
CA GLU A 19 -35.24 13.46 -31.90
C GLU A 19 -34.88 14.94 -31.76
N SER A 20 -35.87 15.82 -31.69
CA SER A 20 -35.69 17.26 -31.60
C SER A 20 -36.80 17.85 -30.74
N LEU A 21 -36.42 18.60 -29.70
CA LEU A 21 -37.29 19.34 -28.81
C LEU A 21 -36.86 20.81 -28.77
N ASP A 22 -37.86 21.69 -28.77
CA ASP A 22 -37.66 23.11 -28.50
C ASP A 22 -37.59 23.35 -26.98
N PHE A 23 -36.57 24.11 -26.58
CA PHE A 23 -36.33 24.59 -25.21
C PHE A 23 -36.26 26.12 -25.16
N GLY A 24 -36.65 26.82 -26.23
CA GLY A 24 -36.78 28.26 -26.25
C GLY A 24 -37.90 28.74 -25.34
N GLU A 25 -37.86 30.01 -24.95
CA GLU A 25 -38.82 30.63 -24.02
C GLU A 25 -40.28 30.42 -24.44
N ASN A 26 -40.56 30.46 -25.74
CA ASN A 26 -41.91 30.29 -26.30
C ASN A 26 -42.48 28.88 -26.15
N SER A 27 -41.64 27.88 -25.90
CA SER A 27 -42.07 26.48 -25.78
C SER A 27 -42.64 26.16 -24.38
N GLY A 28 -42.27 26.94 -23.36
CA GLY A 28 -42.55 26.63 -21.95
C GLY A 28 -41.93 25.32 -21.45
N ARG A 29 -41.07 24.66 -22.24
CA ARG A 29 -40.50 23.36 -21.93
C ARG A 29 -39.22 23.51 -21.12
N GLU A 30 -39.17 22.84 -19.99
CA GLU A 30 -38.01 22.83 -19.11
C GLU A 30 -37.48 21.43 -18.89
N LEU A 31 -36.21 21.35 -18.48
CA LEU A 31 -35.61 20.11 -18.01
C LEU A 31 -36.22 19.71 -16.66
N LEU A 32 -36.88 18.55 -16.63
CA LEU A 32 -37.42 17.96 -15.41
C LEU A 32 -36.38 17.09 -14.71
N ASP A 33 -35.76 16.15 -15.42
CA ASP A 33 -34.75 15.26 -14.84
C ASP A 33 -33.82 14.62 -15.89
N ILE A 34 -32.78 13.92 -15.42
CA ILE A 34 -31.90 13.07 -16.23
C ILE A 34 -32.23 11.61 -15.91
N LEU A 35 -32.69 10.88 -16.93
CA LEU A 35 -33.12 9.49 -16.81
C LEU A 35 -31.97 8.50 -16.95
N GLY A 36 -30.94 8.87 -17.71
CA GLY A 36 -29.86 7.95 -18.08
C GLY A 36 -28.67 8.66 -18.69
N GLU A 37 -27.55 7.95 -18.74
CA GLU A 37 -26.38 8.32 -19.53
C GLU A 37 -26.34 7.43 -20.77
N TYR A 38 -25.92 8.00 -21.90
CA TYR A 38 -25.62 7.23 -23.09
C TYR A 38 -24.14 7.37 -23.44
N SER A 39 -23.57 6.27 -23.92
CA SER A 39 -22.22 6.22 -24.47
C SER A 39 -22.23 5.25 -25.63
N PHE A 40 -21.98 5.78 -26.83
CA PHE A 40 -21.94 5.03 -28.08
C PHE A 40 -20.49 4.84 -28.53
N PRO A 41 -20.17 3.75 -29.24
CA PRO A 41 -18.88 3.57 -29.87
C PRO A 41 -18.57 4.70 -30.86
N ASP A 42 -17.29 4.99 -31.10
CA ASP A 42 -16.81 6.13 -31.93
C ASP A 42 -17.36 6.17 -33.37
N THR A 43 -17.91 5.04 -33.84
CA THR A 43 -18.53 4.89 -35.17
C THR A 43 -20.00 5.30 -35.21
N LYS A 44 -20.61 5.63 -34.07
CA LYS A 44 -22.04 5.97 -33.96
C LYS A 44 -22.21 7.31 -33.25
N ILE A 45 -22.69 8.30 -34.02
CA ILE A 45 -23.03 9.63 -33.52
C ILE A 45 -24.54 9.85 -33.57
N ILE A 46 -25.07 10.56 -32.57
CA ILE A 46 -26.46 11.01 -32.54
C ILE A 46 -26.49 12.54 -32.52
N GLN A 47 -27.43 13.15 -33.24
CA GLN A 47 -27.61 14.60 -33.17
C GLN A 47 -28.19 15.01 -31.83
N CYS A 48 -27.72 16.12 -31.26
CA CYS A 48 -28.30 16.68 -30.03
C CYS A 48 -29.80 16.93 -30.21
N GLY A 49 -30.57 16.54 -29.20
CA GLY A 49 -32.01 16.66 -29.10
C GLY A 49 -32.53 18.08 -28.98
N ILE A 50 -31.66 19.06 -28.73
CA ILE A 50 -32.05 20.47 -28.68
C ILE A 50 -32.16 21.01 -30.10
N GLN A 51 -33.36 21.48 -30.47
CA GLN A 51 -33.70 21.91 -31.83
C GLN A 51 -32.74 22.96 -32.40
N GLY A 52 -32.30 23.93 -31.58
CA GLY A 52 -31.34 24.97 -31.98
C GLY A 52 -29.86 24.60 -31.87
N CYS A 53 -29.54 23.36 -31.46
CA CYS A 53 -28.15 22.91 -31.25
C CYS A 53 -27.73 21.87 -32.27
N ARG A 54 -28.44 20.73 -32.31
CA ARG A 54 -28.21 19.59 -33.21
C ARG A 54 -26.74 19.16 -33.35
N THR A 55 -25.87 19.46 -32.40
CA THR A 55 -24.45 19.05 -32.46
C THR A 55 -24.34 17.54 -32.32
N PRO A 56 -23.54 16.83 -33.13
CA PRO A 56 -23.39 15.39 -33.00
C PRO A 56 -22.64 15.01 -31.71
N HIS A 57 -23.08 13.94 -31.06
CA HIS A 57 -22.51 13.43 -29.82
C HIS A 57 -22.38 11.91 -29.83
N MET A 58 -21.34 11.43 -29.14
CA MET A 58 -21.15 10.00 -28.83
C MET A 58 -21.55 9.71 -27.37
N HIS A 59 -21.54 10.73 -26.51
CA HIS A 59 -21.83 10.60 -25.09
C HIS A 59 -22.69 11.76 -24.58
N GLY A 60 -23.55 11.49 -23.62
CA GLY A 60 -24.40 12.50 -23.01
C GLY A 60 -25.49 11.88 -22.15
N TYR A 61 -26.59 12.61 -22.00
CA TYR A 61 -27.68 12.25 -21.10
C TYR A 61 -28.99 12.13 -21.86
N LEU A 62 -29.79 11.14 -21.47
CA LEU A 62 -31.21 11.10 -21.78
C LEU A 62 -31.92 12.00 -20.77
N VAL A 63 -32.57 13.05 -21.24
CA VAL A 63 -33.28 14.02 -20.41
C VAL A 63 -34.78 13.83 -20.52
N LEU A 64 -35.48 14.07 -19.41
CA LEU A 64 -36.94 14.16 -19.32
C LEU A 64 -37.34 15.63 -19.19
N THR A 65 -38.37 16.03 -19.93
CA THR A 65 -38.91 17.38 -19.87
C THR A 65 -40.18 17.45 -19.04
N THR A 66 -40.59 18.66 -18.64
CA THR A 66 -41.76 18.88 -17.76
C THR A 66 -43.09 18.41 -18.37
N ASP A 67 -43.17 18.32 -19.69
CA ASP A 67 -44.30 17.78 -20.46
C ASP A 67 -44.19 16.26 -20.73
N GLY A 68 -43.23 15.58 -20.11
CA GLY A 68 -43.09 14.12 -20.16
C GLY A 68 -42.39 13.57 -21.40
N LEU A 69 -41.83 14.44 -22.25
CA LEU A 69 -41.06 14.04 -23.43
C LEU A 69 -39.60 13.76 -23.06
N GLU A 70 -38.96 12.91 -23.87
CA GLU A 70 -37.57 12.54 -23.67
C GLU A 70 -36.72 12.97 -24.87
N THR A 71 -35.48 13.39 -24.62
CA THR A 71 -34.52 13.60 -25.71
C THR A 71 -33.08 13.40 -25.26
N ASN A 72 -32.14 13.30 -26.19
CA ASN A 72 -30.72 13.12 -25.88
C ASN A 72 -30.01 14.47 -25.90
N VAL A 73 -29.19 14.76 -24.90
CA VAL A 73 -28.45 16.03 -24.81
C VAL A 73 -26.99 15.75 -24.48
N GLY A 74 -26.06 16.33 -25.25
CA GLY A 74 -24.63 16.23 -24.95
C GLY A 74 -24.28 16.99 -23.67
N ASN A 75 -23.24 16.55 -22.96
CA ASN A 75 -22.83 17.14 -21.68
C ASN A 75 -22.55 18.67 -21.77
N VAL A 76 -21.83 19.08 -22.81
CA VAL A 76 -21.49 20.50 -23.05
C VAL A 76 -22.73 21.28 -23.49
N CYS A 77 -23.54 20.69 -24.37
CA CYS A 77 -24.73 21.32 -24.90
C CYS A 77 -25.80 21.52 -23.83
N GLY A 78 -25.99 20.56 -22.93
CA GLY A 78 -26.90 20.70 -21.78
C GLY A 78 -26.50 21.88 -20.89
N LYS A 79 -25.22 22.00 -20.54
CA LYS A 79 -24.73 23.17 -19.78
C LYS A 79 -24.97 24.48 -20.52
N LYS A 80 -24.71 24.52 -21.83
CA LYS A 80 -24.83 25.73 -22.65
C LYS A 80 -26.28 26.18 -22.82
N HIS A 81 -27.20 25.25 -23.08
CA HIS A 81 -28.57 25.54 -23.50
C HIS A 81 -29.61 25.41 -22.38
N LEU A 82 -29.35 24.57 -21.39
CA LEU A 82 -30.26 24.32 -20.25
C LEU A 82 -29.72 24.88 -18.94
N GLY A 83 -28.53 25.50 -18.99
CA GLY A 83 -27.96 26.29 -17.90
C GLY A 83 -27.70 25.49 -16.62
N GLU A 84 -27.95 26.15 -15.49
CA GLU A 84 -27.63 25.62 -14.17
C GLU A 84 -28.54 24.46 -13.75
N ASN A 85 -29.80 24.46 -14.19
CA ASN A 85 -30.73 23.34 -13.91
C ASN A 85 -30.14 22.02 -14.42
N PHE A 86 -29.55 22.01 -15.62
CA PHE A 86 -28.86 20.83 -16.14
C PHE A 86 -27.67 20.39 -15.28
N ASN A 87 -26.84 21.32 -14.80
CA ASN A 87 -25.72 20.98 -13.93
C ASN A 87 -26.19 20.35 -12.61
N VAL A 88 -27.25 20.90 -12.01
CA VAL A 88 -27.84 20.38 -10.77
C VAL A 88 -28.40 18.97 -10.96
N LYS A 89 -29.19 18.75 -12.02
CA LYS A 89 -29.76 17.42 -12.34
C LYS A 89 -28.68 16.41 -12.68
N ARG A 90 -27.67 16.80 -13.47
CA ARG A 90 -26.51 15.97 -13.78
C ARG A 90 -25.74 15.57 -12.52
N ALA A 91 -25.48 16.52 -11.63
CA ALA A 91 -24.80 16.23 -10.37
C ALA A 91 -25.64 15.32 -9.47
N GLY A 92 -26.96 15.50 -9.41
CA GLY A 92 -27.89 14.60 -8.74
C GLY A 92 -27.79 13.16 -9.27
N PHE A 93 -27.93 13.01 -10.58
CA PHE A 93 -27.86 11.73 -11.27
C PHE A 93 -26.51 11.02 -11.08
N GLN A 94 -25.39 11.72 -11.25
CA GLN A 94 -24.05 11.17 -11.04
C GLN A 94 -23.80 10.76 -9.58
N ARG A 95 -24.36 11.49 -8.62
CA ARG A 95 -24.28 11.13 -7.19
C ARG A 95 -25.02 9.83 -6.92
N GLU A 96 -26.21 9.64 -7.48
CA GLU A 96 -26.98 8.41 -7.30
C GLU A 96 -26.30 7.21 -7.98
N GLN A 97 -25.79 7.40 -9.21
CA GLN A 97 -24.97 6.37 -9.86
C GLN A 97 -23.75 5.97 -9.02
N SER A 98 -23.02 6.96 -8.52
CA SER A 98 -21.83 6.72 -7.68
C SER A 98 -22.20 5.99 -6.39
N LYS A 99 -23.35 6.31 -5.80
CA LYS A 99 -23.89 5.62 -4.61
C LYS A 99 -24.13 4.14 -4.91
N LEU A 100 -24.90 3.83 -5.96
CA LEU A 100 -25.19 2.45 -6.37
C LEU A 100 -23.91 1.65 -6.66
N ARG A 101 -22.98 2.23 -7.42
CA ARG A 101 -21.69 1.61 -7.72
C ARG A 101 -20.88 1.35 -6.44
N ASN A 102 -20.80 2.33 -5.55
CA ASN A 102 -20.06 2.16 -4.30
C ASN A 102 -20.69 1.09 -3.41
N LEU A 103 -22.02 1.02 -3.33
CA LEU A 103 -22.72 -0.04 -2.59
C LEU A 103 -22.37 -1.43 -3.13
N TYR A 104 -22.39 -1.60 -4.45
CA TYR A 104 -21.97 -2.86 -5.08
C TYR A 104 -20.51 -3.20 -4.74
N VAL A 105 -19.59 -2.25 -4.88
CA VAL A 105 -18.17 -2.45 -4.54
C VAL A 105 -17.99 -2.83 -3.07
N ILE A 106 -18.74 -2.20 -2.17
CA ILE A 106 -18.67 -2.49 -0.73
C ILE A 106 -19.24 -3.87 -0.42
N SER A 107 -20.33 -4.29 -1.09
CA SER A 107 -20.85 -5.65 -0.91
C SER A 107 -19.86 -6.72 -1.37
N GLU A 108 -19.19 -6.51 -2.51
CA GLU A 108 -18.14 -7.42 -2.98
C GLU A 108 -16.92 -7.41 -2.07
N LEU A 109 -16.54 -6.23 -1.58
CA LEU A 109 -15.47 -6.07 -0.60
C LEU A 109 -15.78 -6.84 0.69
N LYS A 110 -17.02 -6.81 1.18
CA LYS A 110 -17.43 -7.52 2.40
C LYS A 110 -17.31 -9.04 2.22
N LYS A 111 -17.81 -9.58 1.10
CA LYS A 111 -17.61 -11.00 0.73
C LYS A 111 -16.12 -11.36 0.71
N LYS A 112 -15.31 -10.52 0.06
CA LYS A 112 -13.86 -10.73 -0.03
C LYS A 112 -13.21 -10.74 1.36
N VAL A 113 -13.55 -9.78 2.22
CA VAL A 113 -13.06 -9.71 3.61
C VAL A 113 -13.40 -10.97 4.39
N SER A 114 -14.62 -11.51 4.24
CA SER A 114 -14.99 -12.78 4.85
C SER A 114 -14.13 -13.95 4.36
N LEU A 115 -13.83 -14.01 3.05
CA LEU A 115 -12.98 -15.06 2.48
C LEU A 115 -11.52 -15.00 2.97
N ILE A 116 -10.95 -13.80 3.08
CA ILE A 116 -9.56 -13.62 3.53
C ILE A 116 -9.41 -13.61 5.05
N ARG A 117 -10.50 -13.72 5.81
CA ARG A 117 -10.47 -13.60 7.28
C ARG A 117 -9.48 -14.57 7.94
N PRO A 118 -9.42 -15.86 7.56
CA PRO A 118 -8.46 -16.79 8.13
C PRO A 118 -7.01 -16.35 7.92
N LEU A 119 -6.69 -15.80 6.74
CA LEU A 119 -5.37 -15.25 6.44
C LEU A 119 -5.05 -14.04 7.32
N LEU A 120 -6.02 -13.14 7.54
CA LEU A 120 -5.83 -11.98 8.42
C LEU A 120 -5.58 -12.40 9.87
N ASP A 121 -6.31 -13.41 10.36
CA ASP A 121 -6.13 -13.92 11.72
C ASP A 121 -4.77 -14.64 11.88
N GLU A 122 -4.32 -15.39 10.87
CA GLU A 122 -2.98 -15.98 10.82
C GLU A 122 -1.89 -14.89 10.86
N LEU A 123 -2.00 -13.88 9.98
CA LEU A 123 -1.08 -12.75 9.94
C LEU A 123 -1.08 -11.98 11.27
N LEU A 124 -2.22 -11.86 11.96
CA LEU A 124 -2.31 -11.23 13.28
C LEU A 124 -1.53 -12.01 14.33
N SER A 125 -1.65 -13.33 14.35
CA SER A 125 -0.87 -14.19 15.25
C SER A 125 0.64 -14.03 15.00
N ARG A 126 1.05 -14.15 13.73
CA ARG A 126 2.46 -14.05 13.31
C ARG A 126 3.05 -12.66 13.56
N SER A 127 2.33 -11.60 13.19
CA SER A 127 2.74 -10.21 13.44
C SER A 127 2.87 -9.90 14.94
N THR A 128 1.92 -10.36 15.76
CA THR A 128 1.98 -10.16 17.22
C THR A 128 3.22 -10.83 17.80
N TYR A 129 3.56 -12.02 17.30
CA TYR A 129 4.76 -12.74 17.72
C TYR A 129 6.05 -11.97 17.41
N ILE A 130 6.28 -11.55 16.17
CA ILE A 130 7.49 -10.81 15.79
C ILE A 130 7.56 -9.42 16.44
N VAL A 131 6.43 -8.76 16.66
CA VAL A 131 6.39 -7.49 17.41
C VAL A 131 6.78 -7.70 18.87
N LYS A 132 6.33 -8.80 19.50
CA LYS A 132 6.77 -9.16 20.85
C LYS A 132 8.28 -9.38 20.92
N LEU A 133 8.87 -10.07 19.93
CA LEU A 133 10.32 -10.25 19.83
C LEU A 133 11.06 -8.91 19.71
N LYS A 134 10.58 -8.00 18.86
CA LYS A 134 11.08 -6.63 18.74
C LYS A 134 10.99 -5.86 20.06
N MET A 135 9.86 -5.96 20.77
CA MET A 135 9.67 -5.28 22.06
C MET A 135 10.65 -5.79 23.12
N MET A 136 10.86 -7.11 23.22
CA MET A 136 11.84 -7.69 24.13
C MET A 136 13.26 -7.19 23.83
N LEU A 137 13.65 -7.19 22.55
CA LEU A 137 14.96 -6.66 22.15
C LEU A 137 15.11 -5.17 22.52
N ASN A 138 14.06 -4.36 22.29
CA ASN A 138 14.08 -2.94 22.61
C ASN A 138 14.11 -2.65 24.12
N GLN A 139 13.47 -3.49 24.94
CA GLN A 139 13.49 -3.37 26.41
C GLN A 139 14.89 -3.62 26.97
N GLU A 140 15.61 -4.59 26.42
CA GLU A 140 16.94 -4.97 26.91
C GLU A 140 18.05 -4.11 26.30
N SER A 141 17.94 -3.76 25.01
CA SER A 141 18.92 -2.92 24.29
C SER A 141 18.25 -2.05 23.23
N SER A 142 17.79 -0.87 23.65
CA SER A 142 17.24 0.14 22.74
C SER A 142 18.28 0.67 21.75
N GLU A 143 19.55 0.73 22.13
CA GLU A 143 20.64 1.19 21.25
C GLU A 143 20.88 0.22 20.09
N LEU A 144 20.91 -1.10 20.38
CA LEU A 144 21.01 -2.12 19.33
C LEU A 144 19.84 -2.02 18.34
N VAL A 145 18.62 -1.78 18.84
CA VAL A 145 17.43 -1.55 18.00
C VAL A 145 17.59 -0.31 17.11
N LYS A 146 18.17 0.79 17.61
CA LYS A 146 18.46 1.97 16.78
C LYS A 146 19.41 1.63 15.64
N HIS A 147 20.53 0.96 15.93
CA HIS A 147 21.48 0.55 14.90
C HIS A 147 20.87 -0.38 13.85
N ILE A 148 20.05 -1.35 14.26
CA ILE A 148 19.33 -2.23 13.32
C ILE A 148 18.37 -1.40 12.44
N THR A 149 17.65 -0.46 13.05
CA THR A 149 16.69 0.41 12.34
C THR A 149 17.40 1.33 11.35
N GLU A 150 18.52 1.93 11.71
CA GLU A 150 19.34 2.76 10.82
C GLU A 150 19.89 1.94 9.65
N ARG A 151 20.40 0.73 9.91
CA ARG A 151 20.85 -0.19 8.87
C ARG A 151 19.72 -0.57 7.91
N ALA A 152 18.52 -0.81 8.44
CA ALA A 152 17.34 -1.10 7.62
C ALA A 152 16.94 0.09 6.72
N LYS A 153 16.98 1.32 7.25
CA LYS A 153 16.74 2.54 6.46
C LYS A 153 17.75 2.72 5.34
N LEU A 154 19.02 2.42 5.61
CA LEU A 154 20.12 2.52 4.64
C LEU A 154 20.25 1.29 3.73
N ALA A 155 19.40 0.28 3.89
CA ALA A 155 19.50 -1.01 3.19
C ALA A 155 20.92 -1.63 3.25
N LYS A 156 21.55 -1.61 4.44
CA LYS A 156 22.88 -2.17 4.71
C LYS A 156 22.81 -3.50 5.47
N PRO A 157 22.55 -4.63 4.78
CA PRO A 157 22.43 -5.94 5.43
C PRO A 157 23.78 -6.49 5.90
N VAL A 158 24.89 -6.11 5.27
CA VAL A 158 26.21 -6.63 5.63
C VAL A 158 26.70 -5.98 6.93
N VAL A 159 27.02 -6.83 7.89
CA VAL A 159 27.72 -6.45 9.12
C VAL A 159 29.19 -6.71 8.90
N GLU A 160 30.00 -5.69 9.14
CA GLU A 160 31.44 -5.73 8.95
C GLU A 160 32.13 -5.65 10.31
N ARG A 161 33.29 -6.30 10.44
CA ARG A 161 34.11 -6.25 11.66
C ARG A 161 35.55 -5.92 11.32
N ALA A 162 36.19 -5.12 12.18
CA ALA A 162 37.61 -4.84 12.09
C ALA A 162 38.43 -5.98 12.72
N VAL A 163 39.24 -6.66 11.92
CA VAL A 163 40.13 -7.76 12.36
C VAL A 163 41.58 -7.33 12.16
N PRO A 164 42.51 -7.68 13.07
CA PRO A 164 43.93 -7.42 12.86
C PRO A 164 44.40 -7.97 11.50
N MET A 165 45.15 -7.16 10.76
CA MET A 165 45.82 -7.63 9.55
C MET A 165 46.95 -8.58 9.91
N THR A 166 47.28 -9.50 9.01
CA THR A 166 48.57 -10.19 9.09
C THR A 166 49.71 -9.25 8.69
N ILE A 167 50.94 -9.54 9.13
CA ILE A 167 52.13 -8.74 8.75
C ILE A 167 52.24 -8.65 7.22
N SER A 168 52.00 -9.74 6.51
CA SER A 168 52.06 -9.78 5.04
C SER A 168 50.99 -8.91 4.38
N GLU A 169 49.77 -8.88 4.90
CA GLU A 169 48.69 -8.02 4.40
C GLU A 169 49.00 -6.54 4.68
N ALA A 170 49.46 -6.24 5.89
CA ALA A 170 49.84 -4.88 6.27
C ALA A 170 51.02 -4.38 5.42
N LYS A 171 52.03 -5.22 5.14
CA LYS A 171 53.16 -4.86 4.26
C LYS A 171 52.70 -4.48 2.86
N ARG A 172 51.72 -5.20 2.30
CA ARG A 172 51.18 -4.88 0.96
C ARG A 172 50.46 -3.53 0.93
N GLN A 173 49.77 -3.18 2.00
CA GLN A 173 48.92 -1.99 2.04
C GLN A 173 49.63 -0.74 2.55
N TYR A 174 50.59 -0.89 3.47
CA TYR A 174 51.20 0.20 4.23
C TYR A 174 52.72 0.27 4.10
N SER A 175 53.31 -0.40 3.10
CA SER A 175 54.77 -0.37 2.88
C SER A 175 55.35 1.04 2.71
N LEU A 176 54.55 2.00 2.24
CA LEU A 176 54.94 3.39 2.02
C LEU A 176 54.74 4.30 3.24
N GLU A 177 54.05 3.84 4.30
CA GLU A 177 53.79 4.62 5.53
C GLU A 177 54.84 4.38 6.63
N VAL A 178 55.93 3.69 6.31
CA VAL A 178 57.07 3.52 7.20
C VAL A 178 57.99 4.72 6.99
N ASP A 179 57.75 5.77 7.76
CA ASP A 179 58.62 6.96 7.78
C ASP A 179 59.98 6.65 8.40
N ALA A 180 61.00 7.42 8.02
CA ALA A 180 62.27 7.44 8.72
C ALA A 180 62.12 8.10 10.10
N ASP A 181 62.74 7.52 11.14
CA ASP A 181 62.84 8.13 12.48
C ASP A 181 63.47 9.53 12.41
N GLU A 182 63.37 10.32 13.50
CA GLU A 182 63.97 11.66 13.65
C GLU A 182 65.48 11.72 13.32
N ASN A 183 66.15 10.58 13.25
CA ASN A 183 67.57 10.40 12.90
C ASN A 183 67.82 9.93 11.44
N GLY A 184 66.80 9.91 10.57
CA GLY A 184 66.91 9.50 9.17
C GLY A 184 67.01 7.99 8.93
N ASN A 185 66.79 7.16 9.97
CA ASN A 185 66.80 5.69 9.85
C ASN A 185 65.37 5.16 9.67
N ALA A 186 65.11 4.38 8.62
CA ALA A 186 63.80 3.75 8.41
C ALA A 186 63.42 2.84 9.60
N GLU A 187 62.27 3.09 10.24
CA GLU A 187 61.72 2.18 11.26
C GLU A 187 61.56 0.79 10.61
N ARG A 188 61.93 -0.30 11.30
CA ARG A 188 61.64 -1.65 10.79
C ARG A 188 60.11 -1.84 10.74
N PHE A 189 59.58 -2.29 9.61
CA PHE A 189 58.13 -2.49 9.42
C PHE A 189 57.50 -3.34 10.52
N GLU A 190 58.21 -4.35 11.05
CA GLU A 190 57.74 -5.19 12.15
C GLU A 190 57.47 -4.38 13.43
N ARG A 191 58.27 -3.35 13.70
CA ARG A 191 58.11 -2.43 14.84
C ARG A 191 56.91 -1.50 14.63
N TRP A 192 56.80 -0.93 13.43
CA TRP A 192 55.63 -0.15 13.01
C TRP A 192 54.33 -0.97 13.15
N PHE A 193 54.33 -2.22 12.67
CA PHE A 193 53.19 -3.11 12.72
C PHE A 193 52.79 -3.47 14.16
N ALA A 194 53.76 -3.78 15.02
CA ALA A 194 53.51 -4.07 16.43
C ALA A 194 52.93 -2.85 17.18
N ARG A 195 53.38 -1.64 16.84
CA ARG A 195 52.90 -0.39 17.44
C ARG A 195 51.52 0.03 16.94
N ARG A 196 51.28 -0.05 15.62
CA ARG A 196 50.07 0.50 14.98
C ARG A 196 48.91 -0.51 14.93
N ALA A 197 49.22 -1.82 15.00
CA ALA A 197 48.26 -2.92 14.98
C ALA A 197 47.13 -2.73 13.93
N PRO A 198 47.49 -2.56 12.64
CA PRO A 198 46.54 -2.20 11.60
C PRO A 198 45.43 -3.25 11.48
N LYS A 199 44.20 -2.78 11.24
CA LYS A 199 43.01 -3.61 11.13
C LYS A 199 42.42 -3.51 9.74
N LYS A 200 41.97 -4.64 9.19
CA LYS A 200 41.16 -4.70 7.98
C LYS A 200 39.69 -4.92 8.33
N VAL A 201 38.82 -4.39 7.49
CA VAL A 201 37.38 -4.61 7.60
C VAL A 201 37.04 -5.89 6.83
N VAL A 202 36.42 -6.87 7.50
CA VAL A 202 35.93 -8.11 6.88
C VAL A 202 34.44 -8.25 7.09
N ARG A 203 33.75 -8.89 6.14
CA ARG A 203 32.33 -9.22 6.28
C ARG A 203 32.16 -10.23 7.41
N ALA A 204 31.44 -9.85 8.45
CA ALA A 204 31.17 -10.67 9.63
C ALA A 204 29.89 -11.50 9.45
N ALA A 205 28.82 -10.87 8.96
CA ALA A 205 27.53 -11.51 8.74
C ALA A 205 26.69 -10.73 7.72
N THR A 206 25.56 -11.32 7.31
CA THR A 206 24.54 -10.64 6.48
C THR A 206 23.19 -10.77 7.15
N LEU A 207 22.62 -9.64 7.58
CA LEU A 207 21.33 -9.60 8.24
C LEU A 207 20.20 -9.76 7.23
N LYS A 208 19.41 -10.81 7.39
CA LYS A 208 18.18 -11.06 6.62
C LYS A 208 17.00 -10.35 7.28
N GLY A 209 15.93 -10.11 6.52
CA GLY A 209 14.68 -9.60 7.09
C GLY A 209 14.68 -8.14 7.54
N LEU A 210 15.66 -7.32 7.15
CA LEU A 210 15.73 -5.89 7.53
C LEU A 210 14.49 -5.07 7.11
N LEU A 211 13.74 -5.53 6.11
CA LEU A 211 12.50 -4.90 5.67
C LEU A 211 11.52 -4.66 6.83
N PHE A 212 11.43 -5.61 7.78
CA PHE A 212 10.57 -5.50 8.95
C PHE A 212 10.86 -4.26 9.81
N TRP A 213 12.12 -3.86 9.91
CA TRP A 213 12.55 -2.71 10.70
C TRP A 213 12.32 -1.37 10.00
N ARG A 214 12.12 -1.40 8.68
CA ARG A 214 11.84 -0.20 7.88
C ARG A 214 10.39 0.27 8.03
N PHE A 215 9.47 -0.65 8.30
CA PHE A 215 8.04 -0.38 8.34
C PHE A 215 7.47 -0.42 9.75
N ASP A 216 6.44 0.38 9.97
CA ASP A 216 5.61 0.29 11.17
C ASP A 216 4.45 -0.67 10.92
N LEU A 217 4.58 -1.90 11.44
CA LEU A 217 3.56 -2.93 11.28
C LEU A 217 2.24 -2.57 11.98
N HIS A 218 2.27 -1.74 13.04
CA HIS A 218 1.05 -1.23 13.67
C HIS A 218 0.31 -0.30 12.70
N GLN A 219 1.02 0.57 12.00
CA GLN A 219 0.42 1.42 10.96
C GLN A 219 -0.11 0.56 9.79
N VAL A 220 0.78 -0.22 9.16
CA VAL A 220 0.49 -0.91 7.89
C VAL A 220 -0.55 -2.01 8.04
N PHE A 221 -0.57 -2.71 9.18
CA PHE A 221 -1.52 -3.80 9.39
C PHE A 221 -2.71 -3.40 10.26
N ARG A 222 -2.45 -2.91 11.48
CA ARG A 222 -3.55 -2.62 12.42
C ARG A 222 -4.41 -1.45 11.97
N GLN A 223 -3.79 -0.31 11.64
CA GLN A 223 -4.54 0.87 11.24
C GLN A 223 -5.06 0.78 9.80
N ASP A 224 -4.20 0.36 8.88
CA ASP A 224 -4.51 0.44 7.45
C ASP A 224 -5.29 -0.76 6.91
N VAL A 225 -5.37 -1.88 7.66
CA VAL A 225 -6.14 -3.08 7.29
C VAL A 225 -7.15 -3.46 8.37
N LEU A 226 -6.71 -3.86 9.57
CA LEU A 226 -7.60 -4.45 10.58
C LEU A 226 -8.68 -3.48 11.06
N ASN A 227 -8.34 -2.21 11.33
CA ASN A 227 -9.33 -1.22 11.75
C ASN A 227 -10.39 -0.97 10.67
N PHE A 228 -10.03 -1.04 9.38
CA PHE A 228 -10.98 -0.92 8.28
C PHE A 228 -11.87 -2.15 8.15
N VAL A 229 -11.29 -3.35 8.29
CA VAL A 229 -12.04 -4.61 8.34
C VAL A 229 -13.04 -4.58 9.50
N SER A 230 -12.59 -4.27 10.72
CA SER A 230 -13.47 -4.15 11.88
C SER A 230 -14.52 -3.04 11.74
N ALA A 231 -14.20 -1.94 11.05
CA ALA A 231 -15.18 -0.89 10.77
C ALA A 231 -16.21 -1.37 9.75
N LEU A 232 -15.83 -2.16 8.75
CA LEU A 232 -16.73 -2.74 7.76
C LEU A 232 -17.63 -3.82 8.37
N ASP A 233 -17.07 -4.67 9.24
CA ASP A 233 -17.79 -5.74 9.95
C ASP A 233 -18.92 -5.21 10.85
N LYS A 234 -18.83 -3.95 11.31
CA LYS A 234 -19.87 -3.31 12.12
C LYS A 234 -21.16 -3.03 11.36
N PHE A 235 -21.13 -3.03 10.03
CA PHE A 235 -22.29 -2.78 9.21
C PHE A 235 -22.88 -4.11 8.72
N GLY A 236 -24.12 -4.40 9.09
CA GLY A 236 -24.92 -5.45 8.47
C GLY A 236 -25.19 -5.16 6.99
N ASP A 237 -25.74 -6.13 6.25
CA ASP A 237 -26.05 -5.93 4.83
C ASP A 237 -27.13 -4.86 4.63
N GLU A 238 -28.09 -4.79 5.55
CA GLU A 238 -29.14 -3.76 5.59
C GLU A 238 -28.57 -2.36 5.92
N ASP A 239 -27.51 -2.30 6.74
CA ASP A 239 -26.86 -1.04 7.11
C ASP A 239 -26.02 -0.43 5.99
N LEU A 240 -25.56 -1.25 5.03
CA LEU A 240 -24.75 -0.76 3.91
C LEU A 240 -25.49 0.30 3.09
N ALA A 241 -26.81 0.12 2.91
CA ALA A 241 -27.66 1.07 2.20
C ALA A 241 -27.77 2.43 2.91
N MET A 242 -27.57 2.44 4.23
CA MET A 242 -27.66 3.62 5.10
C MET A 242 -26.31 4.35 5.25
N LEU A 243 -25.22 3.82 4.70
CA LEU A 243 -23.92 4.48 4.74
C LEU A 243 -23.97 5.84 4.04
N THR A 244 -23.34 6.84 4.67
CA THR A 244 -23.20 8.17 4.07
C THR A 244 -22.29 8.13 2.85
N ALA A 245 -22.49 9.03 1.88
CA ALA A 245 -21.65 9.11 0.68
C ALA A 245 -20.13 9.23 0.95
N PRO A 246 -19.66 9.98 1.97
CA PRO A 246 -18.25 9.96 2.37
C PRO A 246 -17.76 8.59 2.84
N GLN A 247 -18.54 7.88 3.66
CA GLN A 247 -18.19 6.53 4.13
C GLN A 247 -18.13 5.54 2.98
N GLN A 248 -19.11 5.57 2.08
CA GLN A 248 -19.14 4.70 0.91
C GLN A 248 -17.88 4.89 0.03
N ARG A 249 -17.53 6.14 -0.27
CA ARG A 249 -16.31 6.45 -1.04
C ARG A 249 -15.04 6.00 -0.31
N LYS A 250 -14.99 6.17 1.02
CA LYS A 250 -13.84 5.74 1.84
C LYS A 250 -13.63 4.23 1.74
N PHE A 251 -14.67 3.42 1.94
CA PHE A 251 -14.58 1.96 1.85
C PHE A 251 -14.28 1.47 0.43
N ALA A 252 -14.98 2.02 -0.59
CA ALA A 252 -14.75 1.64 -1.98
C ALA A 252 -13.30 1.93 -2.42
N LYS A 253 -12.76 3.11 -2.07
CA LYS A 253 -11.36 3.47 -2.36
C LYS A 253 -10.38 2.59 -1.61
N TRP A 254 -10.64 2.31 -0.33
CA TRP A 254 -9.79 1.42 0.46
C TRP A 254 -9.74 -0.01 -0.12
N GLY A 255 -10.91 -0.55 -0.52
CA GLY A 255 -11.03 -1.88 -1.10
C GLY A 255 -10.19 -2.09 -2.37
N GLN A 256 -10.04 -1.06 -3.20
CA GLN A 256 -9.16 -1.10 -4.39
C GLN A 256 -7.68 -1.34 -4.05
N SER A 257 -7.26 -1.00 -2.83
CA SER A 257 -5.87 -1.15 -2.37
C SER A 257 -5.65 -2.36 -1.46
N LEU A 258 -6.72 -3.12 -1.12
CA LEU A 258 -6.68 -4.16 -0.11
C LEU A 258 -5.66 -5.25 -0.42
N ASP A 259 -5.64 -5.77 -1.65
CA ASP A 259 -4.74 -6.87 -2.03
C ASP A 259 -3.28 -6.47 -1.89
N ARG A 260 -2.93 -5.27 -2.37
CA ARG A 260 -1.59 -4.72 -2.23
C ARG A 260 -1.20 -4.61 -0.75
N LYS A 261 -2.10 -4.07 0.09
CA LYS A 261 -1.83 -3.95 1.53
C LYS A 261 -1.61 -5.29 2.21
N ILE A 262 -2.39 -6.32 1.85
CA ILE A 262 -2.22 -7.67 2.41
C ILE A 262 -0.88 -8.26 1.96
N SER A 263 -0.50 -8.08 0.68
CA SER A 263 0.81 -8.49 0.18
C SER A 263 1.94 -7.81 0.95
N ASP A 264 1.86 -6.48 1.09
CA ASP A 264 2.86 -5.69 1.82
C ASP A 264 2.99 -6.17 3.28
N VAL A 265 1.87 -6.41 3.98
CA VAL A 265 1.87 -6.97 5.34
C VAL A 265 2.51 -8.35 5.37
N THR A 266 2.17 -9.22 4.42
CA THR A 266 2.71 -10.59 4.33
C THR A 266 4.22 -10.58 4.15
N ASP A 267 4.74 -9.72 3.26
CA ASP A 267 6.18 -9.55 3.04
C ASP A 267 6.90 -8.99 4.28
N ILE A 268 6.30 -8.02 4.97
CA ILE A 268 6.84 -7.46 6.22
C ILE A 268 6.88 -8.52 7.33
N VAL A 269 5.82 -9.32 7.47
CA VAL A 269 5.74 -10.39 8.46
C VAL A 269 6.79 -11.47 8.17
N ARG A 270 6.89 -11.92 6.92
CA ARG A 270 7.92 -12.88 6.50
C ARG A 270 9.32 -12.36 6.76
N ALA A 271 9.59 -11.09 6.45
CA ALA A 271 10.87 -10.46 6.76
C ALA A 271 11.14 -10.42 8.26
N GLY A 272 10.13 -10.20 9.11
CA GLY A 272 10.29 -10.27 10.56
C GLY A 272 10.66 -11.67 11.04
N GLU A 273 10.04 -12.70 10.49
CA GLU A 273 10.35 -14.11 10.80
C GLU A 273 11.77 -14.49 10.35
N GLU A 274 12.17 -14.08 9.15
CA GLU A 274 13.55 -14.24 8.66
C GLU A 274 14.56 -13.53 9.56
N PHE A 275 14.22 -12.32 10.02
CA PHE A 275 15.08 -11.53 10.90
C PHE A 275 15.26 -12.21 12.27
N PHE A 276 14.20 -12.79 12.83
CA PHE A 276 14.24 -13.42 14.15
C PHE A 276 14.61 -14.92 14.11
N THR A 277 15.35 -15.35 13.09
CA THR A 277 16.00 -16.67 13.09
C THR A 277 17.18 -16.68 14.07
N LEU A 278 17.50 -17.86 14.62
CA LEU A 278 18.61 -18.01 15.58
C LEU A 278 19.95 -17.55 14.99
N GLU A 279 20.23 -17.92 13.73
CA GLU A 279 21.43 -17.51 12.99
C GLU A 279 21.56 -15.98 12.87
N ASN A 280 20.45 -15.31 12.52
CA ASN A 280 20.44 -13.87 12.33
C ASN A 280 20.54 -13.12 13.67
N VAL A 281 19.91 -13.64 14.73
CA VAL A 281 20.05 -13.12 16.09
C VAL A 281 21.48 -13.29 16.61
N ASP A 282 22.13 -14.41 16.32
CA ASP A 282 23.55 -14.62 16.65
C ASP A 282 24.46 -13.61 15.93
N SER A 283 24.14 -13.30 14.69
CA SER A 283 24.87 -12.32 13.88
C SER A 283 24.81 -10.89 14.47
N LEU A 284 23.82 -10.57 15.30
CA LEU A 284 23.73 -9.26 15.97
C LEU A 284 24.87 -9.01 16.98
N ARG A 285 25.55 -10.06 17.47
CA ARG A 285 26.74 -9.93 18.33
C ARG A 285 27.85 -9.14 17.63
N HIS A 286 27.91 -9.19 16.30
CA HIS A 286 28.90 -8.45 15.53
C HIS A 286 28.66 -6.93 15.52
N LEU A 287 27.52 -6.46 16.02
CA LEU A 287 27.23 -5.03 16.21
C LEU A 287 27.66 -4.49 17.58
N GLU A 288 28.09 -5.33 18.51
CA GLU A 288 28.59 -4.90 19.83
C GLU A 288 29.68 -3.81 19.77
N PRO A 289 30.66 -3.86 18.84
CA PRO A 289 31.69 -2.83 18.76
C PRO A 289 31.15 -1.43 18.45
N ASP A 290 30.03 -1.35 17.73
CA ASP A 290 29.39 -0.09 17.32
C ASP A 290 28.62 0.57 18.48
N LEU A 291 28.42 -0.15 19.59
CA LEU A 291 27.68 0.32 20.76
C LEU A 291 28.59 0.95 21.82
N ASP A 292 27.99 1.82 22.64
CA ASP A 292 28.62 2.36 23.85
C ASP A 292 28.97 1.25 24.88
N ASN A 293 29.94 1.52 25.75
CA ASN A 293 30.47 0.54 26.70
C ASN A 293 29.40 -0.03 27.66
N ASN A 294 28.38 0.75 28.05
CA ASN A 294 27.32 0.33 28.96
C ASN A 294 26.31 -0.60 28.24
N SER A 295 26.07 -0.34 26.96
CA SER A 295 25.16 -1.11 26.12
C SER A 295 25.73 -2.47 25.71
N ARG A 296 27.06 -2.61 25.59
CA ARG A 296 27.73 -3.88 25.21
C ARG A 296 27.38 -5.06 26.11
N TYR A 297 27.41 -4.86 27.44
CA TYR A 297 27.07 -5.94 28.38
C TYR A 297 25.61 -6.39 28.25
N LYS A 298 24.71 -5.48 27.91
CA LYS A 298 23.27 -5.75 27.75
C LYS A 298 22.96 -6.54 26.49
N VAL A 299 23.78 -6.45 25.44
CA VAL A 299 23.55 -7.19 24.18
C VAL A 299 23.52 -8.69 24.43
N ARG A 300 24.52 -9.23 25.13
CA ARG A 300 24.56 -10.69 25.38
C ARG A 300 23.30 -11.18 26.11
N ILE A 301 22.89 -10.46 27.16
CA ILE A 301 21.67 -10.77 27.92
C ILE A 301 20.43 -10.67 27.02
N ALA A 302 20.32 -9.62 26.20
CA ALA A 302 19.22 -9.40 25.28
C ALA A 302 19.12 -10.55 24.26
N LEU A 303 20.23 -10.95 23.66
CA LEU A 303 20.27 -12.00 22.65
C LEU A 303 19.97 -13.38 23.26
N ASP A 304 20.47 -13.69 24.45
CA ASP A 304 20.18 -14.97 25.11
C ASP A 304 18.70 -15.08 25.51
N LYS A 305 18.09 -13.99 26.02
CA LYS A 305 16.63 -13.90 26.24
C LYS A 305 15.83 -14.02 24.94
N LEU A 306 16.31 -13.39 23.87
CA LEU A 306 15.63 -13.43 22.57
C LEU A 306 15.64 -14.85 21.99
N LYS A 307 16.78 -15.54 22.07
CA LYS A 307 16.92 -16.94 21.62
C LYS A 307 16.02 -17.90 22.38
N SER A 308 15.89 -17.75 23.70
CA SER A 308 14.99 -18.62 24.48
C SER A 308 13.50 -18.39 24.17
N ALA A 309 13.15 -17.19 23.68
CA ALA A 309 11.79 -16.85 23.27
C ALA A 309 11.49 -17.19 21.79
N ILE A 310 12.52 -17.44 20.98
CA ILE A 310 12.36 -17.89 19.59
C ILE A 310 11.90 -19.34 19.60
N LYS A 311 10.67 -19.56 19.14
CA LYS A 311 10.14 -20.92 18.94
C LYS A 311 10.81 -21.47 17.69
N PRO A 312 11.32 -22.72 17.72
CA PRO A 312 11.78 -23.36 16.51
C PRO A 312 10.62 -23.41 15.51
N VAL A 313 10.85 -22.89 14.31
CA VAL A 313 9.89 -22.94 13.22
C VAL A 313 9.58 -24.41 12.97
N ARG A 314 8.36 -24.86 13.28
CA ARG A 314 7.88 -26.14 12.76
C ARG A 314 7.72 -25.93 11.26
N THR A 315 8.67 -26.44 10.47
CA THR A 315 8.52 -26.61 9.03
C THR A 315 7.34 -27.54 8.79
N SER A 316 6.15 -26.98 8.61
CA SER A 316 5.03 -27.69 8.00
C SER A 316 5.27 -27.76 6.49
N LEU A 317 6.13 -28.68 6.09
CA LEU A 317 6.20 -29.20 4.73
C LEU A 317 5.89 -30.69 4.81
N ASP A 318 4.59 -30.99 4.91
CA ASP A 318 4.01 -32.29 4.56
C ASP A 318 2.67 -32.01 3.86
N TYR A 319 2.77 -31.43 2.66
CA TYR A 319 1.79 -31.67 1.61
C TYR A 319 2.57 -32.33 0.47
N SER A 320 2.83 -33.62 0.63
CA SER A 320 3.30 -34.51 -0.43
C SER A 320 2.46 -35.77 -0.36
N SER A 321 1.80 -36.06 -1.49
CA SER A 321 1.27 -37.37 -1.88
C SER A 321 0.19 -38.01 -0.99
N GLY A 322 -1.06 -37.65 -1.27
CA GLY A 322 -2.22 -38.53 -1.12
C GLY A 322 -2.85 -38.70 -2.50
N SER A 323 -2.48 -39.80 -3.15
CA SER A 323 -2.96 -40.35 -4.43
C SER A 323 -4.46 -40.49 -4.54
#